data_AF-A0A8R2JLQ9-F1
#
_entry.id   AF-A0A8R2JLQ9-F1
#
_cell.length_a   1.000
_cell.length_b   1.000
_cell.length_c   1.000
_cell.angle_alpha   90.00
_cell.angle_beta   90.00
_cell.angle_gamma   90.00
#
_symmetry.space_group_name_H-M   'P 1'
#
loop_
_entity.id
_entity.type
_entity.pdbx_description
1 polymer ?
#
loop_
_entity_poly.entity_id
_entity_poly.type
_entity_poly.pdbx_seq_one_letter_code
_entity_poly.pdbx_strand_id
1 'polypeptide(L)'
;MLFLKYEKTLNGKFKVTDLYLRYFGEISIPISLTYLDNKVIYVASKFGDSQLIKLHYELNETGSHLTILDQYLNLGPIVDMCLVDIDQRGQEQIVTCSGAYKDGSLRIINNGVGIQEIATIDLLGIKGIWSLSFNTKSDLDDTLVLSFVWHSKVLAYDSEEAEEIYVEGFESELQTFYCGKTLDNKMVQVTSASVRLICMESKKLISEWKVPYFRNINAVSCNGHQAVCSSGHDLYYIEIGSQKIFQNKYNIFVYTFDV
;
A
#
# COMPACT_ATOMS: atom_id res chain seq x y z
N MET A 1 -22.35 33.46 0.92
CA MET A 1 -23.61 32.75 1.23
C MET A 1 -24.65 33.73 1.73
N LEU A 2 -25.92 33.57 1.34
CA LEU A 2 -27.03 34.45 1.70
C LEU A 2 -27.74 33.93 2.95
N PHE A 3 -27.95 34.81 3.93
CA PHE A 3 -28.69 34.53 5.14
C PHE A 3 -29.95 35.37 5.20
N LEU A 4 -31.04 34.74 5.66
CA LEU A 4 -32.34 35.40 5.85
C LEU A 4 -32.49 35.76 7.32
N LYS A 5 -32.60 37.05 7.62
CA LYS A 5 -33.08 37.49 8.93
C LYS A 5 -34.60 37.43 8.91
N TYR A 6 -35.19 36.78 9.90
CA TYR A 6 -36.64 36.65 9.98
C TYR A 6 -37.15 36.98 11.37
N GLU A 7 -38.39 37.44 11.44
CA GLU A 7 -39.12 37.71 12.67
C GLU A 7 -40.40 36.87 12.69
N LYS A 8 -40.76 36.39 13.89
CA LYS A 8 -42.00 35.64 14.09
C LYS A 8 -43.12 36.64 14.39
N THR A 9 -44.09 36.72 13.48
CA THR A 9 -45.29 37.54 13.69
C THR A 9 -46.16 37.00 14.81
N LEU A 10 -47.00 37.85 15.41
CA LEU A 10 -47.97 37.48 16.46
C LEU A 10 -48.90 36.33 16.04
N ASN A 11 -49.11 36.13 14.74
CA ASN A 11 -49.92 35.06 14.16
C ASN A 11 -49.12 33.75 13.92
N GLY A 12 -47.89 33.65 14.44
CA GLY A 12 -47.03 32.47 14.31
C GLY A 12 -46.33 32.30 12.97
N LYS A 13 -46.54 33.20 11.99
CA LYS A 13 -45.88 33.16 10.68
C LYS A 13 -44.50 33.82 10.71
N PHE A 14 -43.53 33.25 10.00
CA PHE A 14 -42.21 33.86 9.82
C PHE A 14 -42.25 34.89 8.68
N LYS A 15 -41.75 36.10 8.96
CA LYS A 15 -41.59 37.17 7.96
C LYS A 15 -40.10 37.46 7.81
N VAL A 16 -39.56 37.35 6.60
CA VAL A 16 -38.19 37.77 6.30
C VAL A 16 -38.13 39.28 6.40
N THR A 17 -37.22 39.80 7.23
CA THR A 17 -37.03 41.23 7.47
C THR A 17 -35.82 41.78 6.76
N ASP A 18 -34.78 40.96 6.60
CA ASP A 18 -33.53 41.41 5.99
C ASP A 18 -32.76 40.25 5.33
N LEU A 19 -31.85 40.62 4.44
CA LEU A 19 -30.97 39.74 3.68
C LEU A 19 -29.53 40.19 3.91
N TYR A 20 -28.67 39.30 4.41
CA TYR A 20 -27.24 39.63 4.51
C TYR A 20 -26.36 38.57 3.85
N LEU A 21 -25.32 39.05 3.19
CA LEU A 21 -24.31 38.23 2.54
C LEU A 21 -23.09 38.12 3.44
N ARG A 22 -22.60 36.91 3.61
CA ARG A 22 -21.35 36.64 4.31
C ARG A 22 -20.40 35.87 3.41
N TYR A 23 -19.14 36.28 3.43
CA TYR A 23 -18.05 35.56 2.78
C TYR A 23 -17.67 34.33 3.61
N PHE A 24 -17.52 33.19 2.95
CA PHE A 24 -17.21 31.90 3.60
C PHE A 24 -15.80 31.41 3.27
N GLY A 25 -15.24 31.83 2.14
CA GLY A 25 -13.93 31.41 1.66
C GLY A 25 -13.96 31.20 0.15
N GLU A 26 -12.90 30.59 -0.34
CA GLU A 26 -12.67 30.35 -1.76
C GLU A 26 -12.89 28.87 -2.11
N ILE A 27 -13.40 28.63 -3.30
CA ILE A 27 -13.63 27.31 -3.90
C ILE A 27 -13.18 27.31 -5.36
N SER A 28 -13.08 26.15 -6.01
CA SER A 28 -12.95 26.08 -7.48
C SER A 28 -14.07 26.84 -8.17
N ILE A 29 -13.81 27.40 -9.35
CA ILE A 29 -14.80 28.19 -10.11
C ILE A 29 -16.03 27.32 -10.40
N PRO A 30 -17.17 27.54 -9.71
CA PRO A 30 -18.30 26.64 -9.80
C PRO A 30 -19.08 26.89 -11.10
N ILE A 31 -19.41 25.82 -11.81
CA ILE A 31 -20.53 25.82 -12.78
C ILE A 31 -21.85 25.48 -12.09
N SER A 32 -21.80 24.68 -11.02
CA SER A 32 -22.96 24.31 -10.21
C SER A 32 -22.54 24.02 -8.77
N LEU A 33 -23.45 24.29 -7.84
CA LEU A 33 -23.32 23.99 -6.42
C LEU A 33 -24.50 23.11 -6.00
N THR A 34 -24.21 21.92 -5.49
CA THR A 34 -25.24 20.98 -5.04
C THR A 34 -25.04 20.68 -3.56
N TYR A 35 -25.98 21.14 -2.73
CA TYR A 35 -26.00 20.78 -1.31
C TYR A 35 -26.39 19.31 -1.17
N LEU A 36 -25.59 18.56 -0.42
CA LEU A 36 -25.84 17.14 -0.18
C LEU A 36 -26.56 16.97 1.16
N ASP A 37 -25.81 17.02 2.26
CA ASP A 37 -26.33 17.06 3.62
C ASP A 37 -25.18 17.44 4.58
N ASN A 38 -25.46 17.64 5.87
CA ASN A 38 -24.45 17.84 6.92
C ASN A 38 -23.45 18.97 6.61
N LYS A 39 -23.95 20.06 6.01
CA LYS A 39 -23.17 21.22 5.59
C LYS A 39 -22.15 20.92 4.48
N VAL A 40 -22.31 19.79 3.79
CA VAL A 40 -21.48 19.39 2.67
C VAL A 40 -22.10 19.85 1.36
N ILE A 41 -21.29 20.45 0.50
CA ILE A 41 -21.67 20.92 -0.82
C ILE A 41 -20.71 20.32 -1.84
N TYR A 42 -21.26 19.75 -2.90
CA TYR A 42 -20.51 19.41 -4.09
C TYR A 42 -20.40 20.62 -5.01
N VAL A 43 -19.16 20.97 -5.36
CA VAL A 43 -18.79 22.06 -6.26
C VAL A 43 -18.39 21.44 -7.58
N ALA A 44 -19.28 21.50 -8.56
CA ALA A 44 -18.93 21.11 -9.92
C ALA A 44 -18.16 22.28 -10.55
N SER A 45 -16.92 22.05 -10.96
CA SER A 45 -16.11 23.02 -11.70
C SER A 45 -15.88 22.56 -13.12
N LYS A 46 -16.00 23.49 -14.08
CA LYS A 46 -15.68 23.24 -15.49
C LYS A 46 -14.22 23.55 -15.81
N PHE A 47 -13.63 24.51 -15.10
CA PHE A 47 -12.31 25.08 -15.39
C PHE A 47 -11.22 24.65 -14.42
N GLY A 48 -11.56 23.85 -13.42
CA GLY A 48 -10.66 23.34 -12.41
C GLY A 48 -11.19 22.07 -11.79
N ASP A 49 -10.48 21.56 -10.80
CA ASP A 49 -10.87 20.36 -10.07
C ASP A 49 -12.21 20.60 -9.36
N SER A 50 -13.14 19.66 -9.51
CA SER A 50 -14.39 19.71 -8.76
C SER A 50 -14.11 19.39 -7.29
N GLN A 51 -14.88 19.94 -6.37
CA GLN A 51 -14.56 19.86 -4.94
C GLN A 51 -15.75 19.35 -4.14
N LEU A 52 -15.47 18.57 -3.10
CA LEU A 52 -16.41 18.34 -2.02
C LEU A 52 -15.99 19.25 -0.86
N ILE A 53 -16.86 20.17 -0.47
CA ILE A 53 -16.55 21.14 0.59
C ILE A 53 -17.50 20.95 1.78
N LYS A 54 -17.05 21.35 2.96
CA LYS A 54 -17.87 21.41 4.18
C LYS A 54 -17.83 22.81 4.76
N LEU A 55 -19.02 23.32 5.11
CA LEU A 55 -19.21 24.63 5.72
C LEU A 55 -19.15 24.52 7.25
N HIS A 56 -18.44 25.47 7.85
CA HIS A 56 -18.34 25.65 9.30
C HIS A 56 -18.92 27.00 9.70
N TYR A 57 -19.44 27.10 10.92
CA TYR A 57 -19.91 28.38 11.47
C TYR A 57 -18.77 29.20 12.07
N GLU A 58 -17.80 28.50 12.66
CA GLU A 58 -16.58 29.07 13.21
C GLU A 58 -15.50 29.13 12.13
N LEU A 59 -14.49 29.95 12.39
CA LEU A 59 -13.33 30.07 11.50
C LEU A 59 -12.38 28.92 11.80
N ASN A 60 -11.86 28.29 10.75
CA ASN A 60 -10.76 27.34 10.85
C ASN A 60 -9.44 28.07 11.13
N GLU A 61 -8.37 27.31 11.36
CA GLU A 61 -7.01 27.83 11.59
C GLU A 61 -6.52 28.78 10.49
N THR A 62 -7.00 28.58 9.25
CA THR A 62 -6.70 29.41 8.08
C THR A 62 -7.58 30.66 7.94
N GLY A 63 -8.48 30.91 8.90
CA GLY A 63 -9.44 32.02 8.83
C GLY A 63 -10.55 31.82 7.79
N SER A 64 -10.80 30.58 7.37
CA SER A 64 -11.88 30.23 6.44
C SER A 64 -13.03 29.53 7.16
N HIS A 65 -14.27 29.72 6.67
CA HIS A 65 -15.44 28.95 7.10
C HIS A 65 -15.63 27.67 6.28
N LEU A 66 -14.65 27.31 5.46
CA LEU A 66 -14.71 26.19 4.52
C LEU A 66 -13.55 25.23 4.78
N THR A 67 -13.85 23.94 4.70
CA THR A 67 -12.84 22.88 4.54
C THR A 67 -13.12 22.12 3.25
N ILE A 68 -12.10 21.95 2.42
CA ILE A 68 -12.15 21.05 1.28
C ILE A 68 -11.98 19.62 1.83
N LEU A 69 -12.99 18.78 1.61
CA LEU A 69 -12.98 17.37 2.01
C LEU A 69 -12.33 16.49 0.95
N ASP A 70 -12.60 16.78 -0.32
CA ASP A 70 -12.12 15.99 -1.44
C ASP A 70 -12.01 16.86 -2.70
N GLN A 71 -11.15 16.43 -3.63
CA GLN A 71 -10.94 17.09 -4.92
C GLN A 71 -10.94 16.05 -6.04
N TYR A 72 -11.74 16.30 -7.06
CA TYR A 72 -11.88 15.45 -8.23
C TYR A 72 -11.18 16.10 -9.41
N LEU A 73 -10.14 15.42 -9.90
CA LEU A 73 -9.31 15.91 -10.98
C LEU A 73 -10.13 16.21 -12.24
N ASN A 74 -9.90 17.39 -12.82
CA ASN A 74 -10.49 17.82 -14.08
C ASN A 74 -9.38 18.32 -15.02
N LEU A 75 -9.27 17.69 -16.19
CA LEU A 75 -8.34 18.11 -17.26
C LEU A 75 -8.89 19.28 -18.10
N GLY A 76 -10.18 19.59 -17.96
CA GLY A 76 -10.87 20.53 -18.82
C GLY A 76 -10.73 22.00 -18.38
N PRO A 77 -10.80 22.94 -19.35
CA PRO A 77 -10.55 22.73 -20.77
C PRO A 77 -9.06 22.52 -21.05
N ILE A 78 -8.73 21.57 -21.94
CA ILE A 78 -7.37 21.43 -22.47
C ILE A 78 -7.23 22.48 -23.58
N VAL A 79 -6.40 23.50 -23.33
CA VAL A 79 -6.14 24.60 -24.26
C VAL A 79 -5.07 24.19 -25.28
N ASP A 80 -4.05 23.47 -24.82
CA ASP A 80 -2.97 22.95 -25.64
C ASP A 80 -2.39 21.68 -25.01
N MET A 81 -1.71 20.86 -25.81
CA MET A 81 -1.03 19.66 -25.32
C MET A 81 0.18 19.29 -26.17
N CYS A 82 1.19 18.71 -25.54
CA CYS A 82 2.35 18.15 -26.23
C CYS A 82 2.70 16.76 -25.69
N LEU A 83 3.35 15.96 -26.54
CA LEU A 83 3.96 14.70 -26.16
C LEU A 83 5.40 14.95 -25.76
N VAL A 84 5.80 14.42 -24.60
CA VAL A 84 7.14 14.58 -24.05
C VAL A 84 7.59 13.23 -23.49
N ASP A 85 8.78 12.77 -23.87
CA ASP A 85 9.46 11.67 -23.18
C ASP A 85 10.45 12.26 -22.18
N ILE A 86 9.96 12.55 -20.96
CA ILE A 86 10.76 13.19 -19.90
C ILE A 86 11.93 12.28 -19.48
N ASP A 87 11.67 10.98 -19.39
CA ASP A 87 12.63 10.01 -18.85
C ASP A 87 13.52 9.37 -19.93
N GLN A 88 13.31 9.71 -21.21
CA GLN A 88 13.96 9.07 -22.37
C GLN A 88 13.81 7.54 -22.37
N ARG A 89 12.70 7.05 -21.82
CA ARG A 89 12.41 5.61 -21.66
C ARG A 89 11.59 5.05 -22.82
N GLY A 90 11.30 5.87 -23.84
CA GLY A 90 10.40 5.53 -24.95
C GLY A 90 8.94 5.48 -24.52
N GLN A 91 8.60 6.05 -23.36
CA GLN A 91 7.23 6.19 -22.87
C GLN A 91 6.83 7.66 -22.94
N GLU A 92 6.18 8.04 -24.03
CA GLU A 92 5.69 9.40 -24.21
C GLU A 92 4.58 9.72 -23.21
N GLN A 93 4.73 10.85 -22.54
CA GLN A 93 3.78 11.41 -21.59
C GLN A 93 3.05 12.59 -22.26
N ILE A 94 1.76 12.78 -21.97
CA ILE A 94 1.02 13.93 -22.49
C ILE A 94 1.06 15.04 -21.44
N VAL A 95 1.64 16.18 -21.80
CA VAL A 95 1.59 17.39 -20.99
C VAL A 95 0.51 18.30 -21.56
N THR A 96 -0.44 18.73 -20.72
CA THR A 96 -1.58 19.55 -21.13
C THR A 96 -1.60 20.88 -20.39
N CYS A 97 -1.92 21.96 -21.09
CA CYS A 97 -2.36 23.22 -20.52
C CYS A 97 -3.86 23.11 -20.22
N SER A 98 -4.20 22.87 -18.96
CA SER A 98 -5.56 22.59 -18.50
C SER A 98 -6.14 23.74 -17.67
N GLY A 99 -7.45 23.89 -17.69
CA GLY A 99 -8.15 24.84 -16.81
C GLY A 99 -8.13 26.28 -17.30
N ALA A 100 -8.62 27.21 -16.47
CA ALA A 100 -8.64 28.64 -16.79
C ALA A 100 -8.62 29.52 -15.53
N TYR A 101 -8.20 30.78 -15.70
CA TYR A 101 -8.15 31.79 -14.63
C TYR A 101 -7.31 31.30 -13.44
N LYS A 102 -7.85 31.39 -12.22
CA LYS A 102 -7.20 30.93 -10.99
C LYS A 102 -7.03 29.41 -10.92
N ASP A 103 -7.78 28.66 -11.73
CA ASP A 103 -7.76 27.20 -11.76
C ASP A 103 -6.90 26.66 -12.94
N GLY A 104 -6.14 27.52 -13.62
CA GLY A 104 -5.20 27.11 -14.67
C GLY A 104 -4.05 26.25 -14.13
N SER A 105 -3.79 25.12 -14.77
CA SER A 105 -2.79 24.13 -14.33
C SER A 105 -2.13 23.41 -15.52
N LEU A 106 -0.91 22.90 -15.31
CA LEU A 106 -0.32 21.91 -16.20
C LEU A 106 -0.64 20.51 -15.67
N ARG A 107 -1.12 19.61 -16.53
CA ARG A 107 -1.40 18.22 -16.15
C ARG A 107 -0.59 17.27 -17.00
N ILE A 108 0.07 16.32 -16.35
CA ILE A 108 0.88 15.28 -16.96
C ILE A 108 0.07 13.98 -16.92
N ILE A 109 -0.20 13.41 -18.09
CA ILE A 109 -0.98 12.19 -18.26
C ILE A 109 -0.02 11.10 -18.71
N ASN A 110 0.17 10.11 -17.85
CA ASN A 110 1.06 8.97 -18.06
C ASN A 110 0.25 7.69 -18.20
N ASN A 111 0.70 6.79 -19.06
CA ASN A 111 0.14 5.44 -19.12
C ASN A 111 0.82 4.58 -18.04
N GLY A 112 0.06 4.15 -17.04
CA GLY A 112 0.53 3.29 -15.96
C GLY A 112 0.37 3.92 -14.57
N VAL A 113 0.87 3.21 -13.57
CA VAL A 113 0.88 3.66 -12.18
C VAL A 113 2.26 4.21 -11.87
N GLY A 114 2.34 5.48 -11.46
CA GLY A 114 3.56 6.04 -10.93
C GLY A 114 3.91 5.39 -9.61
N ILE A 115 5.14 4.89 -9.48
CA ILE A 115 5.68 4.48 -8.19
C ILE A 115 6.42 5.68 -7.63
N GLN A 116 5.93 6.23 -6.51
CA GLN A 116 6.67 7.22 -5.76
C GLN A 116 7.74 6.50 -4.95
N GLU A 117 9.00 6.69 -5.33
CA GLU A 117 10.13 6.18 -4.57
C GLU A 117 10.27 7.02 -3.28
N ILE A 118 10.06 6.36 -2.14
CA ILE A 118 10.17 6.97 -0.81
C ILE A 118 11.54 6.67 -0.21
N ALA A 119 12.11 5.50 -0.53
CA ALA A 119 13.40 5.05 -0.03
C ALA A 119 14.09 4.14 -1.06
N THR A 120 15.41 4.20 -1.06
CA THR A 120 16.30 3.38 -1.92
C THR A 120 17.35 2.73 -1.05
N ILE A 121 17.57 1.43 -1.23
CA ILE A 121 18.66 0.70 -0.56
C ILE A 121 19.51 0.03 -1.64
N ASP A 122 20.79 0.38 -1.69
CA ASP A 122 21.73 -0.08 -2.72
C ASP A 122 22.19 -1.53 -2.48
N LEU A 123 21.30 -2.50 -2.69
CA LEU A 123 21.58 -3.92 -2.59
C LEU A 123 21.42 -4.62 -3.94
N LEU A 124 22.51 -5.23 -4.41
CA LEU A 124 22.54 -5.94 -5.69
C LEU A 124 22.24 -7.43 -5.52
N GLY A 125 21.60 -8.03 -6.53
CA GLY A 125 21.44 -9.48 -6.61
C GLY A 125 20.35 -10.07 -5.72
N ILE A 126 19.37 -9.27 -5.30
CA ILE A 126 18.19 -9.72 -4.56
C ILE A 126 17.41 -10.74 -5.43
N LYS A 127 17.10 -11.90 -4.86
CA LYS A 127 16.33 -12.99 -5.48
C LYS A 127 14.92 -13.12 -4.94
N GLY A 128 14.65 -12.57 -3.76
CA GLY A 128 13.33 -12.58 -3.14
C GLY A 128 13.24 -11.56 -2.01
N ILE A 129 12.02 -11.07 -1.80
CA ILE A 129 11.68 -10.07 -0.79
C ILE A 129 10.39 -10.51 -0.11
N TRP A 130 10.38 -10.49 1.22
CA TRP A 130 9.18 -10.78 2.03
C TRP A 130 9.06 -9.79 3.18
N SER A 131 7.86 -9.26 3.39
CA SER A 131 7.57 -8.43 4.56
C SER A 131 7.18 -9.29 5.76
N LEU A 132 7.57 -8.83 6.94
CA LEU A 132 7.30 -9.46 8.23
C LEU A 132 7.03 -8.39 9.29
N SER A 133 6.42 -8.84 10.39
CA SER A 133 6.17 -8.04 11.58
C SER A 133 6.70 -8.77 12.80
N PHE A 134 7.91 -8.42 13.27
CA PHE A 134 8.48 -8.95 14.51
C PHE A 134 7.89 -8.27 15.74
N ASN A 135 7.45 -7.01 15.62
CA ASN A 135 6.74 -6.30 16.67
C ASN A 135 5.28 -6.76 16.75
N THR A 136 5.01 -7.71 17.65
CA THR A 136 3.67 -8.26 17.89
C THR A 136 2.66 -7.27 18.46
N LYS A 137 3.07 -6.03 18.79
CA LYS A 137 2.17 -4.98 19.29
C LYS A 137 1.55 -4.15 18.18
N SER A 138 2.14 -4.18 16.98
CA SER A 138 1.69 -3.42 15.81
C SER A 138 1.10 -4.36 14.76
N ASP A 139 0.08 -3.90 14.05
CA ASP A 139 -0.45 -4.59 12.87
C ASP A 139 0.34 -4.26 11.59
N LEU A 140 1.31 -3.35 11.69
CA LEU A 140 2.18 -2.97 10.57
C LEU A 140 3.38 -3.91 10.46
N ASP A 141 3.79 -4.17 9.23
CA ASP A 141 5.07 -4.80 8.92
C ASP A 141 6.21 -3.84 9.27
N ASP A 142 7.21 -4.36 9.98
CA ASP A 142 8.38 -3.60 10.46
C ASP A 142 9.69 -4.15 9.94
N THR A 143 9.67 -5.27 9.22
CA THR A 143 10.87 -6.01 8.86
C THR A 143 10.74 -6.56 7.45
N LEU A 144 11.87 -6.60 6.75
CA LEU A 144 11.97 -7.03 5.37
C LEU A 144 13.08 -8.08 5.25
N VAL A 145 12.71 -9.26 4.78
CA VAL A 145 13.64 -10.36 4.53
C VAL A 145 14.07 -10.33 3.07
N LEU A 146 15.37 -10.27 2.86
CA LEU A 146 16.01 -10.25 1.55
C LEU A 146 16.72 -11.58 1.32
N SER A 147 16.44 -12.23 0.19
CA SER A 147 17.18 -13.40 -0.26
C SER A 147 18.22 -13.03 -1.31
N PHE A 148 19.41 -13.59 -1.19
CA PHE A 148 20.48 -13.56 -2.18
C PHE A 148 20.86 -15.00 -2.57
N VAL A 149 21.72 -15.17 -3.57
CA VAL A 149 22.12 -16.50 -4.09
C VAL A 149 22.78 -17.38 -3.02
N TRP A 150 23.56 -16.79 -2.11
CA TRP A 150 24.37 -17.53 -1.14
C TRP A 150 24.04 -17.19 0.32
N HIS A 151 23.16 -16.24 0.57
CA HIS A 151 22.83 -15.79 1.91
C HIS A 151 21.45 -15.11 1.91
N SER A 152 20.94 -14.82 3.09
CA SER A 152 19.72 -14.05 3.31
C SER A 152 19.96 -13.03 4.41
N LYS A 153 19.30 -11.87 4.32
CA LYS A 153 19.38 -10.79 5.30
C LYS A 153 18.01 -10.45 5.83
N VAL A 154 17.96 -9.95 7.06
CA VAL A 154 16.73 -9.47 7.71
C VAL A 154 16.96 -8.00 8.06
N LEU A 155 16.21 -7.10 7.45
CA LEU A 155 16.28 -5.66 7.68
C LEU A 155 15.08 -5.22 8.50
N ALA A 156 15.29 -4.66 9.69
CA ALA A 156 14.22 -4.02 10.45
C ALA A 156 14.20 -2.53 10.14
N TYR A 157 12.99 -1.97 10.03
CA TYR A 157 12.77 -0.55 9.82
C TYR A 157 12.54 0.13 11.18
N ASP A 158 13.49 0.99 11.57
CA ASP A 158 13.35 1.84 12.77
C ASP A 158 13.16 3.29 12.34
N SER A 159 11.89 3.70 12.21
CA SER A 159 11.34 5.05 11.96
C SER A 159 11.88 5.89 10.79
N GLU A 160 13.18 5.82 10.47
CA GLU A 160 13.83 6.55 9.37
C GLU A 160 14.85 5.68 8.61
N GLU A 161 15.46 4.66 9.23
CA GLU A 161 16.50 3.83 8.61
C GLU A 161 16.18 2.32 8.66
N ALA A 162 16.71 1.58 7.69
CA ALA A 162 16.63 0.13 7.64
C ALA A 162 17.96 -0.49 8.09
N GLU A 163 17.94 -1.19 9.22
CA GLU A 163 19.12 -1.81 9.80
C GLU A 163 19.06 -3.34 9.73
N GLU A 164 20.21 -3.99 9.54
CA GLU A 164 20.30 -5.45 9.54
C GLU A 164 20.23 -6.00 10.97
N ILE A 165 19.24 -6.86 11.23
CA ILE A 165 19.02 -7.49 12.53
C ILE A 165 19.42 -8.96 12.54
N TYR A 166 19.97 -9.40 13.67
CA TYR A 166 20.24 -10.82 13.90
C TYR A 166 19.00 -11.54 14.46
N VAL A 167 18.62 -12.65 13.83
CA VAL A 167 17.53 -13.54 14.26
C VAL A 167 18.11 -14.93 14.49
N GLU A 168 18.20 -15.36 15.75
CA GLU A 168 18.89 -16.61 16.15
C GLU A 168 18.37 -17.87 15.43
N GLY A 169 17.06 -17.96 15.20
CA GLY A 169 16.45 -19.10 14.50
C GLY A 169 16.52 -19.04 12.97
N PHE A 170 16.98 -17.93 12.40
CA PHE A 170 16.96 -17.68 10.96
C PHE A 170 18.27 -18.14 10.30
N GLU A 171 18.17 -18.86 9.19
CA GLU A 171 19.33 -19.21 8.37
C GLU A 171 19.76 -18.03 7.52
N SER A 172 20.90 -17.42 7.84
CA SER A 172 21.42 -16.30 7.06
C SER A 172 22.41 -16.76 5.99
N GLU A 173 23.04 -17.94 6.14
CA GLU A 173 24.08 -18.43 5.23
C GLU A 173 23.54 -19.23 4.04
N LEU A 174 22.21 -19.32 3.88
CA LEU A 174 21.56 -19.97 2.74
C LEU A 174 20.57 -19.04 2.07
N GLN A 175 20.29 -19.34 0.79
CA GLN A 175 19.22 -18.70 0.04
C GLN A 175 17.85 -19.09 0.64
N THR A 176 17.08 -18.08 1.04
CA THR A 176 15.66 -18.24 1.40
C THR A 176 14.80 -18.26 0.14
N PHE A 177 13.97 -19.29 -0.03
CA PHE A 177 12.99 -19.37 -1.13
C PHE A 177 11.61 -18.89 -0.75
N TYR A 178 11.26 -18.94 0.53
CA TYR A 178 10.03 -18.39 1.05
C TYR A 178 10.22 -17.96 2.50
N CYS A 179 9.63 -16.83 2.85
CA CYS A 179 9.53 -16.37 4.22
C CYS A 179 8.13 -15.80 4.46
N GLY A 180 7.54 -16.04 5.62
CA GLY A 180 6.23 -15.47 5.92
C GLY A 180 5.75 -15.76 7.33
N LYS A 181 4.82 -14.93 7.81
CA LYS A 181 4.17 -15.09 9.10
C LYS A 181 3.23 -16.30 9.08
N THR A 182 3.17 -16.99 10.20
CA THR A 182 2.25 -18.10 10.48
C THR A 182 1.37 -17.73 11.67
N LEU A 183 0.50 -18.64 12.10
CA LEU A 183 -0.28 -18.47 13.34
C LEU A 183 0.62 -18.31 14.56
N ASP A 184 0.06 -17.72 15.63
CA ASP A 184 0.65 -17.62 16.96
C ASP A 184 2.00 -16.89 17.04
N ASN A 185 2.15 -15.76 16.33
CA ASN A 185 3.37 -14.94 16.33
C ASN A 185 4.64 -15.73 15.97
N LYS A 186 4.51 -16.57 14.94
CA LYS A 186 5.61 -17.35 14.38
C LYS A 186 5.81 -16.99 12.92
N MET A 187 6.96 -17.38 12.40
CA MET A 187 7.29 -17.28 10.99
C MET A 187 7.83 -18.61 10.50
N VAL A 188 7.66 -18.85 9.21
CA VAL A 188 8.32 -19.93 8.51
C VAL A 188 9.36 -19.36 7.57
N GLN A 189 10.55 -19.95 7.60
CA GLN A 189 11.59 -19.74 6.61
C GLN A 189 11.81 -21.05 5.86
N VAL A 190 11.81 -21.01 4.54
CA VAL A 190 12.16 -22.15 3.69
C VAL A 190 13.45 -21.82 2.95
N THR A 191 14.50 -22.62 3.19
CA THR A 191 15.81 -22.47 2.55
C THR A 191 16.05 -23.60 1.55
N SER A 192 17.23 -23.64 0.93
CA SER A 192 17.67 -24.79 0.15
C SER A 192 17.84 -26.08 0.96
N ALA A 193 18.05 -26.02 2.28
CA ALA A 193 18.31 -27.20 3.09
C ALA A 193 17.11 -27.66 3.93
N SER A 194 16.28 -26.72 4.41
CA SER A 194 15.25 -27.01 5.40
C SER A 194 14.10 -26.02 5.43
N VAL A 195 13.00 -26.46 6.04
CA VAL A 195 11.87 -25.62 6.45
C VAL A 195 11.98 -25.39 7.95
N ARG A 196 12.04 -24.13 8.37
CA ARG A 196 12.24 -23.71 9.76
C ARG A 196 11.03 -22.93 10.26
N LEU A 197 10.55 -23.27 11.44
CA LEU A 197 9.51 -22.55 12.18
C LEU A 197 10.18 -21.80 13.31
N ILE A 198 10.02 -20.48 13.34
CA ILE A 198 10.72 -19.57 14.25
C ILE A 198 9.69 -18.76 15.03
N CYS A 199 9.93 -18.55 16.32
CA CYS A 199 9.14 -17.65 17.15
C CYS A 199 9.51 -16.20 16.87
N MET A 200 8.56 -15.32 16.57
CA MET A 200 8.85 -13.90 16.32
C MET A 200 9.29 -13.19 17.60
N GLU A 201 8.66 -13.48 18.74
CA GLU A 201 8.94 -12.80 20.00
C GLU A 201 10.32 -13.18 20.58
N SER A 202 10.62 -14.49 20.62
CA SER A 202 11.91 -14.96 21.14
C SER A 202 13.02 -15.01 20.08
N LYS A 203 12.69 -14.83 18.80
CA LYS A 203 13.60 -14.96 17.64
C LYS A 203 14.30 -16.32 17.53
N LYS A 204 13.79 -17.35 18.22
CA LYS A 204 14.39 -18.69 18.31
C LYS A 204 13.71 -19.71 17.42
N LEU A 205 14.48 -20.68 16.97
CA LEU A 205 13.99 -21.84 16.24
C LEU A 205 13.10 -22.71 17.15
N ILE A 206 11.90 -23.01 16.68
CA ILE A 206 10.95 -23.92 17.36
C ILE A 206 11.08 -25.33 16.77
N SER A 207 11.04 -25.43 15.44
CA SER A 207 11.03 -26.70 14.74
C SER A 207 11.72 -26.57 13.39
N GLU A 208 12.40 -27.63 12.97
CA GLU A 208 13.03 -27.70 11.66
C GLU A 208 12.70 -29.04 11.00
N TRP A 209 12.26 -28.97 9.75
CA TRP A 209 12.17 -30.11 8.86
C TRP A 209 13.31 -30.03 7.85
N LYS A 210 14.16 -31.06 7.80
CA LYS A 210 15.25 -31.17 6.83
C LYS A 210 14.84 -32.14 5.73
N VAL A 211 15.29 -31.85 4.51
CA VAL A 211 15.11 -32.76 3.39
C VAL A 211 15.86 -34.08 3.70
N PRO A 212 15.23 -35.25 3.51
CA PRO A 212 15.91 -36.53 3.65
C PRO A 212 17.13 -36.65 2.74
N TYR A 213 18.15 -37.38 3.19
CA TYR A 213 19.39 -37.64 2.43
C TYR A 213 20.22 -36.41 2.05
N PHE A 214 20.08 -35.28 2.75
CA PHE A 214 20.85 -34.05 2.51
C PHE A 214 20.75 -33.54 1.05
N ARG A 215 19.62 -33.78 0.41
CA ARG A 215 19.31 -33.13 -0.88
C ARG A 215 18.87 -31.68 -0.64
N ASN A 216 18.87 -30.90 -1.71
CA ASN A 216 18.41 -29.51 -1.66
C ASN A 216 16.96 -29.38 -2.15
N ILE A 217 16.24 -28.43 -1.56
CA ILE A 217 14.97 -27.92 -2.07
C ILE A 217 15.28 -27.08 -3.31
N ASN A 218 14.55 -27.29 -4.40
CA ASN A 218 14.75 -26.57 -5.66
C ASN A 218 13.61 -25.57 -5.94
N ALA A 219 12.39 -25.88 -5.50
CA ALA A 219 11.25 -24.98 -5.58
C ALA A 219 10.30 -25.23 -4.41
N VAL A 220 9.65 -24.15 -3.96
CA VAL A 220 8.70 -24.17 -2.85
C VAL A 220 7.46 -23.34 -3.19
N SER A 221 6.32 -23.77 -2.68
CA SER A 221 5.12 -22.95 -2.55
C SER A 221 4.64 -23.05 -1.10
N CYS A 222 4.38 -21.92 -0.45
CA CYS A 222 3.96 -21.88 0.95
C CYS A 222 2.91 -20.79 1.17
N ASN A 223 1.98 -21.03 2.09
CA ASN A 223 0.94 -20.08 2.50
C ASN A 223 0.94 -19.81 4.02
N GLY A 224 2.06 -20.11 4.69
CA GLY A 224 2.23 -19.97 6.14
C GLY A 224 1.70 -21.16 6.97
N HIS A 225 0.80 -21.99 6.44
CA HIS A 225 0.26 -23.16 7.14
C HIS A 225 0.65 -24.48 6.47
N GLN A 226 0.82 -24.42 5.15
CA GLN A 226 1.14 -25.55 4.31
C GLN A 226 2.28 -25.13 3.40
N ALA A 227 3.26 -26.01 3.26
CA ALA A 227 4.36 -25.85 2.33
C ALA A 227 4.44 -27.10 1.44
N VAL A 228 4.66 -26.88 0.15
CA VAL A 228 4.99 -27.91 -0.82
C VAL A 228 6.41 -27.64 -1.27
N CYS A 229 7.31 -28.59 -0.98
CA CYS A 229 8.73 -28.48 -1.33
C CYS A 229 9.08 -29.56 -2.36
N SER A 230 9.83 -29.17 -3.40
CA SER A 230 10.36 -30.10 -4.39
C SER A 230 11.87 -30.29 -4.20
N SER A 231 12.34 -31.54 -4.29
CA SER A 231 13.75 -31.90 -4.32
C SER A 231 14.01 -32.87 -5.47
N GLY A 232 14.45 -32.35 -6.61
CA GLY A 232 14.53 -33.14 -7.85
C GLY A 232 13.14 -33.65 -8.28
N HIS A 233 12.96 -34.96 -8.32
CA HIS A 233 11.67 -35.61 -8.64
C HIS A 233 10.77 -35.85 -7.42
N ASP A 234 11.27 -35.57 -6.21
CA ASP A 234 10.53 -35.79 -4.97
C ASP A 234 9.70 -34.56 -4.61
N LEU A 235 8.44 -34.77 -4.26
CA LEU A 235 7.54 -33.74 -3.74
C LEU A 235 7.16 -34.06 -2.29
N TYR A 236 7.41 -33.10 -1.41
CA TYR A 236 7.11 -33.17 0.01
C TYR A 236 5.97 -32.20 0.35
N TYR A 237 4.91 -32.74 0.93
CA TYR A 237 3.84 -31.94 1.51
C TYR A 237 4.05 -31.83 3.02
N ILE A 238 4.17 -30.58 3.47
CA ILE A 238 4.54 -30.20 4.82
C ILE A 238 3.42 -29.35 5.41
N GLU A 239 2.95 -29.74 6.59
CA GLU A 239 2.00 -28.97 7.38
C GLU A 239 2.76 -28.28 8.53
N ILE A 240 2.57 -26.97 8.63
CA ILE A 240 3.19 -26.09 9.61
C ILE A 240 2.20 -25.92 10.75
N GLY A 241 2.36 -26.72 11.80
CA GLY A 241 1.55 -26.59 13.02
C GLY A 241 2.10 -25.52 13.96
N SER A 242 1.40 -25.27 15.06
CA SER A 242 1.81 -24.25 16.03
C SER A 242 3.18 -24.53 16.66
N GLN A 243 3.54 -25.78 16.97
CA GLN A 243 4.80 -26.08 17.68
C GLN A 243 5.74 -26.99 16.90
N LYS A 244 5.28 -27.55 15.79
CA LYS A 244 6.03 -28.55 15.04
C LYS A 244 5.65 -28.53 13.58
N ILE A 245 6.64 -28.82 12.75
CA ILE A 245 6.47 -29.06 11.32
C ILE A 245 6.24 -30.55 11.09
N PHE A 246 5.19 -30.90 10.36
CA PHE A 246 4.82 -32.29 10.04
C PHE A 246 4.97 -32.55 8.55
N GLN A 247 5.72 -33.59 8.19
CA GLN A 247 5.71 -34.13 6.83
C GLN A 247 4.55 -35.13 6.72
N ASN A 248 3.49 -34.75 6.02
CA ASN A 248 2.27 -35.56 5.94
C ASN A 248 2.25 -36.50 4.73
N LYS A 249 2.74 -36.05 3.57
CA LYS A 249 2.75 -36.84 2.34
C LYS A 249 4.05 -36.66 1.55
N TYR A 250 4.46 -37.72 0.89
CA TYR A 250 5.59 -37.79 -0.02
C TYR A 250 5.11 -38.47 -1.30
N ASN A 251 5.40 -37.84 -2.45
CA ASN A 251 5.14 -38.43 -3.75
C ASN A 251 6.37 -38.25 -4.63
N ILE A 252 6.61 -39.24 -5.49
CA ILE A 252 7.65 -39.21 -6.51
C ILE A 252 6.96 -38.86 -7.84
N PHE A 253 7.38 -37.78 -8.49
CA PHE A 253 7.02 -37.56 -9.88
C PHE A 253 7.83 -38.52 -10.75
N VAL A 254 7.20 -39.62 -11.16
CA VAL A 254 7.73 -40.48 -12.21
C VAL A 254 7.35 -39.84 -13.54
N TYR A 255 8.29 -39.15 -14.18
CA TYR A 255 8.16 -38.82 -15.60
C TYR A 255 8.44 -40.09 -16.40
N THR A 256 7.39 -40.81 -16.81
CA THR A 256 7.49 -41.71 -17.97
C THR A 256 7.64 -40.83 -19.20
N PHE A 257 8.87 -40.66 -19.66
CA PHE A 257 9.10 -40.29 -21.05
C PHE A 257 8.72 -41.51 -21.88
N ASP A 258 7.51 -41.51 -22.42
CA ASP A 258 7.17 -42.39 -23.55
C ASP A 258 8.00 -41.90 -24.74
N VAL A 259 9.07 -42.64 -25.05
CA VAL A 259 9.89 -42.48 -26.26
C VAL A 259 9.31 -43.36 -27.37
#